data_AF-R9C0L5-F1
#
_entry.id   AF-R9C0L5-F1
#
_cell.length_a   1.000
_cell.length_b   1.000
_cell.length_c   1.000
_cell.angle_alpha   90.00
_cell.angle_beta   90.00
_cell.angle_gamma   90.00
#
_symmetry.space_group_name_H-M   'P 1'
#
loop_
_entity.id
_entity.type
_entity.pdbx_description
1 polymer ?
#
loop_
_entity_poly.entity_id
_entity_poly.type
_entity_poly.pdbx_seq_one_letter_code
_entity_poly.pdbx_strand_id
1 'polypeptide(L)' 'MDIFLNTIMNLGLSLLFGAVGILVLVVGYKIFDAIIPADFNKELEKGNVAVAIFLAGALIGIAIIVSQVVK' A
#
# COMPACT_ATOMS: atom_id res chain seq x y z
N MET A 1 -34.37 -5.09 12.20
CA MET A 1 -33.11 -5.30 12.94
C MET A 1 -31.96 -5.60 11.98
N ASP A 2 -32.21 -6.33 10.89
CA ASP A 2 -31.19 -6.83 9.95
C ASP A 2 -30.45 -5.73 9.18
N ILE A 3 -31.13 -4.63 8.84
CA ILE A 3 -30.49 -3.46 8.20
C ILE A 3 -29.35 -2.91 9.06
N PHE A 4 -29.57 -2.79 10.37
CA PHE A 4 -28.58 -2.22 11.28
C PHE A 4 -27.36 -3.13 11.44
N LEU A 5 -27.58 -4.43 11.58
CA LEU A 5 -26.50 -5.43 11.67
C LEU A 5 -25.70 -5.50 10.35
N ASN A 6 -26.37 -5.46 9.20
CA ASN A 6 -25.71 -5.46 7.89
C ASN A 6 -24.85 -4.20 7.69
N THR A 7 -25.29 -3.04 8.14
CA THR A 7 -24.47 -1.81 8.06
C THR A 7 -23.20 -1.92 8.89
N ILE A 8 -23.28 -2.45 10.12
CA ILE A 8 -22.09 -2.66 10.96
C ILE A 8 -21.13 -3.67 10.33
N MET A 9 -21.65 -4.77 9.79
CA MET A 9 -20.85 -5.79 9.11
C MET A 9 -20.14 -5.24 7.87
N ASN A 10 -20.83 -4.45 7.04
CA ASN A 10 -20.24 -3.81 5.87
C ASN A 10 -19.13 -2.83 6.24
N LEU A 11 -19.32 -2.05 7.32
CA LEU A 11 -18.28 -1.16 7.83
C LEU A 11 -17.02 -1.93 8.25
N GLY A 12 -17.21 -3.04 8.96
CA GLY A 12 -16.11 -3.92 9.37
C GLY A 12 -15.34 -4.50 8.18
N LEU A 13 -16.06 -4.91 7.14
CA LEU A 13 -15.45 -5.38 5.88
C LEU A 13 -14.65 -4.28 5.18
N SER A 14 -15.19 -3.05 5.07
CA SER A 14 -14.46 -1.94 4.45
C SER A 14 -13.16 -1.61 5.19
N LEU A 15 -13.17 -1.63 6.51
CA LEU A 15 -11.95 -1.44 7.32
C LEU A 15 -10.94 -2.58 7.10
N LEU A 16 -11.42 -3.81 7.00
CA LEU A 16 -10.60 -4.98 6.70
C LEU A 16 -9.92 -4.86 5.34
N PHE A 17 -10.66 -4.50 4.28
CA PHE A 17 -10.09 -4.28 2.95
C PHE A 17 -9.09 -3.12 2.93
N GLY A 18 -9.35 -2.04 3.67
CA GLY A 18 -8.39 -0.95 3.84
C GLY A 18 -7.08 -1.41 4.49
N ALA A 19 -7.17 -2.21 5.56
CA ALA A 19 -6.00 -2.77 6.23
C ALA A 19 -5.21 -3.73 5.33
N VAL A 20 -5.90 -4.57 4.54
CA VAL A 20 -5.28 -5.44 3.54
C VAL A 20 -4.57 -4.61 2.47
N GLY A 21 -5.17 -3.51 2.00
CA GLY A 21 -4.53 -2.61 1.04
C GLY A 21 -3.20 -2.02 1.56
N ILE A 22 -3.18 -1.60 2.83
CA ILE A 22 -1.96 -1.12 3.49
C ILE A 22 -0.90 -2.24 3.57
N LEU A 23 -1.31 -3.46 3.93
CA LEU A 23 -0.39 -4.61 3.96
C LEU A 23 0.24 -4.88 2.59
N VAL A 24 -0.55 -4.79 1.50
CA VAL A 24 -0.04 -4.97 0.14
C VAL A 24 0.98 -3.88 -0.22
N LEU A 25 0.76 -2.62 0.17
CA LEU A 25 1.72 -1.54 -0.03
C LEU A 25 3.05 -1.81 0.69
N VAL A 26 3.00 -2.26 1.95
CA VAL A 26 4.20 -2.59 2.74
C VAL A 26 4.96 -3.77 2.13
N VAL A 27 4.25 -4.81 1.69
CA VAL A 27 4.86 -5.95 1.00
C VAL A 27 5.48 -5.52 -0.32
N GLY A 28 4.79 -4.70 -1.09
CA GLY A 28 5.32 -4.13 -2.34
C GLY A 28 6.61 -3.36 -2.12
N TYR A 29 6.66 -2.48 -1.11
CA TYR A 29 7.88 -1.77 -0.73
C TYR A 29 9.05 -2.72 -0.44
N LYS A 30 8.82 -3.74 0.41
CA LYS A 30 9.85 -4.73 0.74
C LYS A 30 10.33 -5.53 -0.47
N ILE A 31 9.43 -5.87 -1.39
CA ILE A 31 9.80 -6.58 -2.62
C ILE A 31 10.69 -5.69 -3.49
N PHE A 32 10.34 -4.41 -3.66
CA PHE A 32 11.17 -3.48 -4.44
C PHE A 32 12.55 -3.26 -3.80
N ASP A 33 12.61 -3.12 -2.49
CA ASP A 33 13.87 -2.97 -1.72
C ASP A 33 14.75 -4.23 -1.81
N ALA A 34 14.14 -5.42 -1.89
CA ALA A 34 14.87 -6.68 -2.03
C ALA A 34 15.34 -6.96 -3.47
N ILE A 35 14.57 -6.55 -4.48
CA ILE A 35 14.92 -6.80 -5.90
C ILE A 35 15.97 -5.80 -6.38
N ILE A 36 15.85 -4.54 -5.96
CA ILE A 36 16.72 -3.47 -6.47
C ILE A 36 17.98 -3.45 -5.60
N PRO A 37 19.19 -3.54 -6.20
CA PRO A 37 20.46 -3.49 -5.47
C PRO A 37 20.80 -2.05 -5.04
N ALA A 38 19.81 -1.33 -4.51
CA ALA A 38 19.95 0.00 -3.92
C ALA A 38 19.29 -0.05 -2.55
N ASP A 39 20.08 0.22 -1.51
CA ASP A 39 19.64 0.21 -0.13
C ASP A 39 18.76 1.46 0.08
N PHE A 40 17.44 1.34 -0.10
CA PHE A 40 16.57 2.51 -0.23
C PHE A 40 16.60 3.40 1.00
N ASN A 41 16.68 2.80 2.19
CA ASN A 41 16.79 3.56 3.44
C ASN A 41 18.05 4.44 3.44
N LYS A 42 19.21 3.89 3.02
CA LYS A 42 20.45 4.68 2.94
C LYS A 42 20.41 5.74 1.86
N GLU A 43 19.84 5.43 0.69
CA GLU A 43 19.77 6.40 -0.41
C GLU A 43 18.78 7.53 -0.10
N LEU A 44 17.68 7.24 0.59
CA LEU A 44 16.76 8.26 1.10
C LEU A 44 17.42 9.14 2.17
N GLU A 45 18.18 8.56 3.11
CA GLU A 45 18.94 9.33 4.12
C GLU A 45 20.00 10.25 3.50
N LYS A 46 20.65 9.82 2.42
CA LYS A 46 21.58 10.65 1.65
C LYS A 46 20.91 11.77 0.84
N GLY A 47 19.57 11.82 0.81
CA GLY A 47 18.81 12.81 0.05
C GLY A 47 18.73 12.49 -1.45
N ASN A 48 18.83 11.22 -1.84
CA ASN A 48 18.71 10.82 -3.24
C ASN A 48 17.26 10.92 -3.72
N VAL A 49 16.94 12.07 -4.31
CA VAL A 49 15.61 12.40 -4.85
C VAL A 49 15.16 11.39 -5.91
N ALA A 50 16.07 10.79 -6.67
CA ALA A 50 15.71 9.81 -7.70
C ALA A 50 15.07 8.55 -7.09
N VAL A 51 15.61 8.07 -5.96
CA VAL A 51 15.04 6.92 -5.22
C VAL A 51 13.68 7.29 -4.61
N ALA A 52 13.53 8.50 -4.08
CA ALA A 52 12.26 8.98 -3.54
C ALA A 52 11.16 9.04 -4.61
N ILE A 53 11.46 9.57 -5.80
CA ILE A 53 10.51 9.65 -6.92
C ILE A 53 10.14 8.24 -7.41
N PHE A 54 11.13 7.34 -7.52
CA PHE A 54 10.88 5.95 -7.90
C PHE A 54 9.93 5.25 -6.92
N LEU A 55 10.21 5.35 -5.62
CA LEU A 55 9.36 4.77 -4.57
C LEU A 55 7.96 5.36 -4.57
N ALA A 56 7.84 6.69 -4.74
CA ALA A 56 6.54 7.34 -4.87
C ALA A 56 5.74 6.77 -6.05
N GLY A 57 6.37 6.62 -7.23
CA GLY A 57 5.74 6.03 -8.40
C GLY A 57 5.32 4.58 -8.19
N ALA A 58 6.19 3.76 -7.60
CA ALA A 58 5.89 2.36 -7.30
C ALA A 58 4.71 2.21 -6.32
N LEU A 59 4.71 2.98 -5.24
CA LEU A 59 3.63 2.97 -4.25
C LEU A 59 2.30 3.48 -4.83
N ILE A 60 2.32 4.53 -5.66
CA ILE A 60 1.12 5.00 -6.37
C ILE A 60 0.59 3.91 -7.31
N GLY A 61 1.46 3.24 -8.06
CA GLY A 61 1.08 2.13 -8.94
C GLY A 61 0.38 0.99 -8.18
N ILE A 62 0.95 0.57 -7.06
CA ILE A 62 0.33 -0.43 -6.19
C ILE A 62 -1.01 0.06 -5.65
N ALA A 63 -1.09 1.32 -5.19
CA ALA A 63 -2.32 1.90 -4.65
C ALA A 63 -3.45 1.91 -5.69
N ILE A 64 -3.16 2.20 -6.96
CA ILE A 64 -4.14 2.15 -8.05
C ILE A 64 -4.65 0.71 -8.24
N ILE A 65 -3.76 -0.28 -8.27
CA ILE A 65 -4.16 -1.70 -8.41
C ILE A 65 -5.06 -2.11 -7.24
N VAL A 66 -4.68 -1.79 -6.00
CA VAL A 66 -5.48 -2.09 -4.80
C VAL A 66 -6.84 -1.40 -4.88
N SER A 67 -6.88 -0.14 -5.30
CA SER A 67 -8.13 0.62 -5.45
C SER A 67 -9.10 0.01 -6.47
N GLN A 68 -8.61 -0.71 -7.49
CA GLN A 68 -9.48 -1.38 -8.47
C GLN A 68 -10.07 -2.69 -7.93
N VAL A 69 -9.41 -3.31 -6.95
CA VAL A 69 -9.83 -4.59 -6.36
C VAL A 69 -10.85 -4.36 -5.23
N VAL A 70 -10.70 -3.29 -4.45
CA VAL A 70 -11.61 -2.95 -3.36
C VAL A 70 -12.89 -2.31 -3.94
N LYS A 71 -14.04 -2.96 -3.74
CA LYS A 71 -15.37 -2.53 -4.18
C LYS A 71 -16.27 -2.17 -3.01
#